data_AF-A0A1V4M832-F1
#
_entry.id   AF-A0A1V4M832-F1
#
_cell.length_a   1.000
_cell.length_b   1.000
_cell.length_c   1.000
_cell.angle_alpha   90.00
_cell.angle_beta   90.00
_cell.angle_gamma   90.00
#
_symmetry.space_group_name_H-M   'P 1'
#
loop_
_entity.id
_entity.type
_entity.pdbx_description
1 polymer ?
#
loop_
_entity_poly.entity_id
_entity_poly.type
_entity_poly.pdbx_seq_one_letter_code
_entity_poly.pdbx_strand_id
1 'polypeptide(L)'
;MRIPYLVFMVILTLLSASCDRGSIPSESDAREFYENQWKSELEDGTIKIIRFDKTNGEYDEVMGIKFYELAYEAEIENLKGERDIIQGNIVFQKKIRGWKAPDGKFY
;
A
#
# COMPACT_ATOMS: atom_id res chain seq x y z
N MET A 1 2.52 -16.06 -50.03
CA MET A 1 2.01 -15.79 -48.66
C MET A 1 3.15 -16.04 -47.67
N ARG A 2 3.85 -14.99 -47.24
CA ARG A 2 4.97 -15.03 -46.27
C ARG A 2 4.58 -14.18 -45.05
N ILE A 3 3.57 -14.64 -44.32
CA ILE A 3 2.99 -13.97 -43.16
C ILE A 3 3.38 -14.61 -41.79
N PRO A 4 3.96 -15.83 -41.67
CA PRO A 4 4.04 -16.48 -40.36
C PRO A 4 5.06 -15.86 -39.39
N TYR A 5 6.13 -15.25 -39.90
CA TYR A 5 7.21 -14.72 -39.05
C TYR A 5 6.85 -13.38 -38.38
N LEU A 6 6.07 -12.54 -39.05
CA LEU A 6 5.64 -11.24 -38.50
C LEU A 6 4.66 -11.41 -37.34
N VAL A 7 3.74 -12.38 -37.43
CA VAL A 7 2.80 -12.69 -36.35
C VAL A 7 3.53 -13.26 -35.13
N PHE A 8 4.54 -14.09 -35.34
CA PHE A 8 5.32 -14.69 -34.25
C PHE A 8 6.16 -13.65 -33.49
N MET A 9 6.73 -12.65 -34.16
CA MET A 9 7.46 -11.56 -33.50
C MET A 9 6.56 -10.60 -32.71
N VAL A 10 5.32 -10.37 -33.17
CA VAL A 10 4.35 -9.55 -32.43
C VAL A 10 3.93 -10.24 -31.13
N ILE A 11 3.74 -11.56 -31.14
CA ILE A 11 3.37 -12.31 -29.92
C ILE A 11 4.51 -12.32 -28.88
N LEU A 12 5.77 -12.37 -29.32
CA LEU A 12 6.93 -12.38 -28.42
C LEU A 12 7.19 -11.04 -27.71
N THR A 13 6.80 -9.92 -28.33
CA THR A 13 6.97 -8.58 -27.75
C THR A 13 5.91 -8.26 -26.69
N LEU A 14 4.70 -8.82 -26.79
CA LEU A 14 3.62 -8.68 -25.81
C LEU A 14 3.88 -9.40 -24.46
N LEU A 15 4.78 -10.39 -24.42
CA LEU A 15 5.10 -11.16 -23.21
C LEU A 15 6.13 -10.47 -22.29
N SER A 16 6.73 -9.35 -22.73
CA SER A 16 7.76 -8.63 -21.95
C SER A 16 7.22 -7.48 -21.11
N ALA A 17 5.90 -7.24 -21.12
CA ALA A 17 5.23 -6.28 -20.24
C ALA A 17 5.00 -6.82 -18.81
N SER A 18 5.91 -7.65 -18.30
CA SER A 18 6.02 -7.86 -16.85
C SER A 18 6.68 -6.62 -16.28
N CYS A 19 5.88 -5.58 -16.06
CA CYS A 19 6.29 -4.42 -15.31
C CYS A 19 6.45 -4.89 -13.85
N ASP A 20 7.62 -5.44 -13.52
CA ASP A 20 8.02 -5.86 -12.17
C ASP A 20 8.31 -4.64 -11.28
N ARG A 21 7.41 -3.66 -11.34
CA ARG A 21 7.20 -2.70 -10.27
C ARG A 21 6.06 -3.29 -9.46
N GLY A 22 6.33 -4.26 -8.59
CA GLY A 22 5.38 -4.59 -7.53
C GLY A 22 4.96 -3.26 -6.90
N SER A 23 3.70 -2.89 -7.10
CA SER A 23 3.17 -1.53 -6.98
C SER A 23 3.57 -0.95 -5.65
N ILE A 24 4.00 0.32 -5.63
CA ILE A 24 4.29 1.02 -4.39
C ILE A 24 3.01 1.01 -3.53
N PRO A 25 3.10 0.80 -2.20
CA PRO A 25 1.93 0.81 -1.33
C PRO A 25 1.06 2.04 -1.56
N SER A 26 -0.21 1.78 -1.82
CA SER A 26 -1.23 2.78 -2.07
C SER A 26 -1.81 3.30 -0.75
N GLU A 27 -2.63 4.36 -0.84
CA GLU A 27 -3.42 4.83 0.31
C GLU A 27 -4.37 3.74 0.83
N SER A 28 -4.93 2.91 -0.06
CA SER A 28 -5.80 1.80 0.34
C SER A 28 -5.05 0.75 1.15
N ASP A 29 -3.80 0.45 0.80
CA ASP A 29 -2.96 -0.50 1.54
C ASP A 29 -2.62 0.03 2.93
N ALA A 30 -2.30 1.32 3.02
CA ALA A 30 -2.09 2.03 4.28
C ALA A 30 -3.35 2.05 5.14
N ARG A 31 -4.53 2.29 4.53
CA ARG A 31 -5.81 2.28 5.22
C ARG A 31 -6.14 0.89 5.75
N GLU A 32 -5.92 -0.16 4.97
CA GLU A 32 -6.12 -1.54 5.41
C GLU A 32 -5.18 -1.90 6.57
N PHE A 33 -3.91 -1.49 6.52
CA PHE A 33 -3.00 -1.63 7.65
C PHE A 33 -3.53 -0.92 8.90
N TYR A 34 -3.97 0.33 8.77
CA TYR A 34 -4.50 1.13 9.88
C TYR A 34 -5.77 0.49 10.47
N GLU A 35 -6.71 0.06 9.63
CA GLU A 35 -7.93 -0.64 10.07
C GLU A 35 -7.61 -1.96 10.78
N ASN A 36 -6.60 -2.69 10.32
CA ASN A 36 -6.16 -3.91 11.01
C ASN A 36 -5.50 -3.62 12.37
N GLN A 37 -4.76 -2.52 12.48
CA GLN A 37 -4.12 -2.12 13.74
C GLN A 37 -5.16 -1.77 14.82
N TRP A 38 -6.28 -1.15 14.43
CA TRP A 38 -7.37 -0.72 15.32
C TRP A 38 -8.62 -1.60 15.22
N LYS A 39 -8.44 -2.86 14.79
CA LYS A 39 -9.56 -3.73 14.43
C LYS A 39 -10.54 -3.94 15.57
N SER A 40 -10.05 -4.10 16.80
CA SER A 40 -10.90 -4.34 17.97
C SER A 40 -11.83 -3.14 18.23
N GLU A 41 -11.28 -1.94 18.22
CA GLU A 41 -11.97 -0.68 18.51
C GLU A 41 -12.92 -0.25 17.38
N LEU A 42 -12.64 -0.69 16.15
CA LEU A 42 -13.54 -0.50 15.01
C LEU A 42 -14.71 -1.50 15.04
N GLU A 43 -14.44 -2.76 15.41
CA GLU A 43 -15.46 -3.82 15.49
C GLU A 43 -16.40 -3.63 16.69
N ASP A 44 -15.89 -3.15 17.84
CA ASP A 44 -16.72 -2.82 19.00
C ASP A 44 -17.40 -1.44 18.91
N GLY A 45 -17.02 -0.65 17.90
CA GLY A 45 -17.58 0.67 17.61
C GLY A 45 -17.08 1.80 18.52
N THR A 46 -16.03 1.57 19.32
CA THR A 46 -15.39 2.59 20.16
C THR A 46 -14.88 3.76 19.35
N ILE A 47 -14.39 3.48 18.12
CA ILE A 47 -13.95 4.49 17.17
C ILE A 47 -14.56 4.23 15.78
N LYS A 48 -14.63 5.29 14.98
CA LYS A 48 -14.94 5.25 13.55
C LYS A 48 -13.91 6.04 12.78
N ILE A 49 -13.43 5.50 11.66
CA ILE A 49 -12.58 6.26 10.73
C ILE A 49 -13.50 7.09 9.83
N ILE A 50 -13.46 8.41 10.00
CA ILE A 50 -14.23 9.36 9.20
C ILE A 50 -13.50 9.66 7.90
N ARG A 51 -12.19 9.86 7.96
CA ARG A 51 -11.33 10.17 6.81
C ARG A 51 -9.96 9.54 7.00
N PHE A 52 -9.34 9.13 5.92
CA PHE A 52 -7.96 8.66 5.89
C PHE A 52 -7.34 9.15 4.60
N ASP A 53 -6.33 10.01 4.69
CA ASP A 53 -5.65 10.60 3.55
C ASP A 53 -4.16 10.31 3.63
N LYS A 54 -3.56 9.89 2.52
CA LYS A 54 -2.11 9.89 2.37
C LYS A 54 -1.61 11.32 2.19
N THR A 55 -0.70 11.76 3.04
CA THR A 55 -0.13 13.11 2.99
C THR A 55 1.23 13.15 2.30
N ASN A 56 2.00 12.06 2.38
CA ASN A 56 3.29 11.94 1.69
C ASN A 56 3.63 10.47 1.40
N GLY A 57 4.67 10.25 0.59
CA GLY A 57 5.24 8.93 0.37
C GLY A 57 6.67 9.01 -0.14
N GLU A 58 7.61 8.47 0.62
CA GLU A 58 9.04 8.55 0.36
C GLU A 58 9.65 7.17 0.19
N TYR A 59 10.59 7.07 -0.75
CA TYR A 59 11.35 5.86 -0.99
C TYR A 59 12.73 5.98 -0.38
N ASP A 60 13.16 4.95 0.34
CA ASP A 60 14.49 4.89 0.92
C ASP A 60 15.16 3.54 0.64
N GLU A 61 16.49 3.50 0.68
CA GLU A 61 17.27 2.29 0.52
C GLU A 61 18.46 2.26 1.50
N VAL A 62 18.43 1.30 2.43
CA VAL A 62 19.48 1.12 3.46
C VAL A 62 20.08 -0.26 3.32
N MET A 63 21.40 -0.34 3.08
CA MET A 63 22.13 -1.60 2.89
C MET A 63 21.52 -2.53 1.81
N GLY A 64 21.02 -1.94 0.70
CA GLY A 64 20.37 -2.68 -0.38
C GLY A 64 18.94 -3.16 -0.07
N ILE A 65 18.40 -2.80 1.11
CA ILE A 65 17.03 -3.05 1.50
C ILE A 65 16.22 -1.80 1.19
N LYS A 66 15.16 -1.98 0.40
CA LYS A 66 14.28 -0.91 -0.07
C LYS A 66 13.11 -0.73 0.87
N PHE A 67 12.81 0.52 1.21
CA PHE A 67 11.73 0.93 2.09
C PHE A 67 10.83 1.93 1.37
N TYR A 68 9.58 1.96 1.79
CA TYR A 68 8.63 2.98 1.41
C TYR A 68 7.94 3.48 2.67
N GLU A 69 8.18 4.73 3.03
CA GLU A 69 7.51 5.40 4.13
C GLU A 69 6.29 6.14 3.59
N LEU A 70 5.11 5.77 4.06
CA LEU A 70 3.84 6.42 3.71
C LEU A 70 3.36 7.22 4.92
N ALA A 71 3.31 8.54 4.78
CA ALA A 71 2.73 9.43 5.78
C ALA A 71 1.24 9.58 5.53
N TYR A 72 0.44 9.54 6.59
CA TYR A 72 -1.02 9.65 6.53
C TYR A 72 -1.57 10.57 7.61
N GLU A 73 -2.80 11.01 7.36
CA GLU A 73 -3.67 11.70 8.31
C GLU A 73 -5.01 10.94 8.39
N ALA A 74 -5.42 10.56 9.59
CA ALA A 74 -6.67 9.88 9.86
C ALA A 74 -7.55 10.74 10.77
N GLU A 75 -8.77 11.04 10.36
CA GLU A 75 -9.80 11.62 11.22
C GLU A 75 -10.62 10.48 11.83
N ILE A 76 -10.61 10.38 13.15
CA ILE A 76 -11.41 9.40 13.90
C ILE A 76 -12.48 10.09 14.73
N GLU A 77 -13.61 9.42 14.91
CA GLU A 77 -14.70 9.85 15.79
C GLU A 77 -14.90 8.81 16.89
N ASN A 78 -14.97 9.24 18.14
CA ASN A 78 -15.21 8.35 19.28
C ASN A 78 -16.70 8.25 19.65
N LEU A 79 -17.04 7.42 20.64
CA LEU A 79 -18.42 7.23 21.11
C LEU A 79 -19.13 8.50 21.60
N LYS A 80 -18.40 9.54 21.99
CA LYS A 80 -18.95 10.84 22.40
C LYS A 80 -19.18 11.79 21.22
N GLY A 81 -18.84 11.37 19.99
CA GLY A 81 -18.87 12.21 18.80
C GLY A 81 -17.72 13.21 18.73
N GLU A 82 -16.69 13.05 19.58
CA GLU A 82 -15.50 13.89 19.54
C GLU A 82 -14.60 13.39 18.40
N ARG A 83 -13.99 14.34 17.68
CA ARG A 83 -13.16 14.05 16.52
C ARG A 83 -11.72 14.41 16.77
N ASP A 84 -10.84 13.47 16.47
CA ASP A 84 -9.41 13.62 16.60
C ASP A 84 -8.73 13.36 15.26
N ILE A 85 -7.71 14.17 14.97
CA ILE A 85 -6.84 14.00 13.79
C ILE A 85 -5.56 13.34 14.24
N ILE A 86 -5.26 12.17 13.67
CA ILE A 86 -4.08 11.37 13.96
C ILE A 86 -3.19 11.40 12.72
N GLN A 87 -1.94 11.81 12.91
CA GLN A 87 -0.92 11.73 11.87
C GLN A 87 0.05 10.60 12.21
N GLY A 88 0.50 9.88 11.18
CA GLY A 88 1.42 8.76 11.36
C GLY A 88 2.14 8.38 10.09
N ASN A 89 3.14 7.51 10.24
CA ASN A 89 3.92 6.96 9.13
C ASN A 89 3.88 5.44 9.17
N ILE A 90 3.74 4.81 8.00
CA ILE A 90 3.83 3.36 7.83
C ILE A 90 5.05 3.07 6.98
N VAL A 91 5.99 2.29 7.53
CA VAL A 91 7.20 1.88 6.82
C VAL A 91 6.99 0.49 6.23
N PHE A 92 6.89 0.43 4.91
CA PHE A 92 6.81 -0.81 4.15
C PHE A 92 8.20 -1.24 3.70
N GLN A 93 8.55 -2.49 3.95
CA GLN A 93 9.81 -3.08 3.50
C GLN A 93 9.60 -3.89 2.21
N LYS A 94 10.34 -3.59 1.14
CA LYS A 94 10.27 -4.38 -0.09
C LYS A 94 10.81 -5.79 0.16
N LYS A 95 10.07 -6.78 -0.29
CA LYS A 95 10.46 -8.19 -0.36
C LYS A 95 10.15 -8.74 -1.74
N ILE A 96 10.64 -9.94 -2.03
CA ILE A 96 10.36 -10.67 -3.28
C ILE A 96 8.85 -10.85 -3.49
N ARG A 97 8.09 -11.04 -2.41
CA ARG A 97 6.64 -11.25 -2.44
C ARG A 97 5.78 -9.98 -2.56
N GLY A 98 6.35 -8.79 -2.39
CA GLY A 98 5.59 -7.55 -2.30
C GLY A 98 6.13 -6.61 -1.22
N TRP A 99 5.29 -5.72 -0.72
CA TRP A 99 5.65 -4.78 0.34
C TRP A 99 5.16 -5.30 1.68
N LYS A 100 6.08 -5.53 2.62
CA LYS A 100 5.75 -6.03 3.96
C LYS A 100 5.55 -4.85 4.92
N ALA A 101 4.38 -4.73 5.53
CA ALA A 101 4.11 -3.70 6.54
C ALA A 101 4.58 -4.14 7.95
N PRO A 102 4.52 -3.25 8.96
CA PRO A 102 4.96 -3.56 10.32
C PRO A 102 4.20 -4.72 11.02
N ASP A 103 2.94 -4.95 10.65
CA ASP A 103 2.12 -6.06 11.15
C ASP A 103 2.53 -7.43 10.58
N GLY A 104 3.45 -7.43 9.62
CA GLY A 104 3.99 -8.61 8.97
C GLY A 104 3.23 -9.06 7.73
N LYS A 105 2.11 -8.41 7.39
CA LYS A 105 1.33 -8.70 6.17
C LYS A 105 1.98 -8.09 4.93
N PHE A 106 1.58 -8.62 3.78
CA PHE A 106 2.02 -8.16 2.48
C PHE A 106 0.89 -7.39 1.79
N TYR A 107 1.29 -6.29 1.16
CA TYR A 107 0.46 -5.38 0.39
C TYR A 107 1.09 -5.21 -1.01
#